data_AF-A0A958YYW8-F1
#
_entry.id   AF-A0A958YYW8-F1
#
_cell.length_a   1.000
_cell.length_b   1.000
_cell.length_c   1.000
_cell.angle_alpha   90.00
_cell.angle_beta   90.00
_cell.angle_gamma   90.00
#
_symmetry.space_group_name_H-M   'P 1'
#
loop_
_entity.id
_entity.type
_entity.pdbx_description
1 polymer ?
#
loop_
_entity_poly.entity_id
_entity_poly.type
_entity_poly.pdbx_seq_one_letter_code
_entity_poly.pdbx_strand_id
1 'polypeptide(L)' 'QTKKNRFERWKNVIEIFDVTNRSVFDSKHILLIDDVLTTGATLEACALELLKSKNVKISIATMAFTE' A
#
# COMPACT_ATOMS: atom_id res chain seq x y z
N GLN A 1 -11.21 -4.80 25.28
CA GLN A 1 -10.72 -5.31 23.98
C GLN A 1 -10.40 -4.05 23.16
N THR A 2 -9.22 -3.74 22.61
CA THR A 2 -8.40 -4.46 21.62
C THR A 2 -7.10 -3.66 21.34
N LYS A 3 -6.05 -3.76 22.18
CA LYS A 3 -4.69 -3.33 21.75
C LYS A 3 -3.98 -4.40 20.92
N LYS A 4 -4.34 -5.68 21.13
CA LYS A 4 -3.80 -6.83 20.40
C LYS A 4 -4.28 -6.93 18.93
N ASN A 5 -5.46 -6.39 18.63
CA ASN A 5 -6.14 -6.61 17.34
C ASN A 5 -5.67 -5.66 16.21
N ARG A 6 -4.80 -4.67 16.48
CA ARG A 6 -4.24 -3.80 15.44
C ARG A 6 -3.02 -4.43 14.77
N PHE A 7 -2.12 -5.01 15.56
CA PHE A 7 -0.93 -5.71 15.06
C PHE A 7 -1.28 -6.96 14.26
N GLU A 8 -2.26 -7.75 14.72
CA GLU A 8 -2.73 -8.94 13.99
C GLU A 8 -3.43 -8.56 12.67
N ARG A 9 -4.22 -7.48 12.64
CA ARG A 9 -4.77 -6.95 11.38
C ARG A 9 -3.69 -6.42 10.44
N TRP A 10 -2.67 -5.75 10.97
CA TRP A 10 -1.51 -5.30 10.19
C TRP A 10 -0.81 -6.48 9.50
N LYS A 11 -0.61 -7.58 10.23
CA LYS A 11 -0.03 -8.81 9.67
C LYS A 11 -0.89 -9.41 8.55
N ASN A 12 -2.20 -9.46 8.71
CA ASN A 12 -3.10 -10.01 7.70
C ASN A 12 -3.21 -9.12 6.45
N VAL A 13 -3.05 -7.80 6.57
CA VAL A 13 -3.11 -6.87 5.42
C VAL A 13 -1.85 -6.94 4.55
N ILE A 14 -0.69 -7.26 5.14
CA ILE A 14 0.58 -7.44 4.43
C ILE A 14 0.51 -8.61 3.41
N GLU A 15 -0.43 -9.54 3.56
CA GLU A 15 -0.56 -10.71 2.67
C GLU A 15 -1.69 -10.60 1.61
N ILE A 16 -2.44 -9.49 1.54
CA ILE A 16 -3.58 -9.36 0.61
C ILE A 16 -3.14 -8.94 -0.80
N PHE A 17 -2.03 -8.20 -0.89
CA PHE A 17 -1.54 -7.65 -2.15
C PHE A 17 -0.27 -8.36 -2.59
N ASP A 18 -0.17 -8.66 -3.88
CA ASP A 18 1.04 -9.19 -4.50
C ASP A 18 1.20 -8.65 -5.92
N VAL A 19 2.44 -8.60 -6.40
CA VAL A 19 2.81 -8.14 -7.73
C VAL A 19 3.38 -9.32 -8.52
N THR A 20 2.57 -9.86 -9.44
CA THR A 20 2.93 -11.07 -10.22
C THR A 20 4.16 -10.86 -11.11
N ASN A 21 4.35 -9.66 -11.67
CA ASN A 21 5.53 -9.34 -12.46
C ASN A 21 6.12 -7.98 -12.06
N ARG A 22 7.07 -8.02 -11.13
CA ARG A 22 7.74 -6.83 -10.58
C ARG A 22 8.56 -6.06 -11.62
N SER A 23 9.13 -6.74 -12.61
CA SER A 23 9.99 -6.09 -13.64
C SER A 23 9.27 -5.03 -14.46
N VAL A 24 7.93 -5.12 -14.57
CA VAL A 24 7.08 -4.12 -15.24
C VAL A 24 7.17 -2.76 -14.55
N PHE A 25 7.53 -2.71 -13.28
CA PHE A 25 7.55 -1.49 -12.47
C PHE A 25 8.95 -0.89 -12.34
N ASP A 26 10.01 -1.58 -12.77
CA ASP A 26 11.39 -1.11 -12.59
C ASP A 26 11.61 0.30 -13.16
N SER A 27 12.25 1.15 -12.36
CA SER A 27 12.55 2.56 -12.64
C SER A 27 11.34 3.44 -12.97
N LYS A 28 10.12 3.00 -12.62
CA LYS A 28 8.90 3.80 -12.82
C LYS A 28 8.59 4.68 -11.62
N HIS A 29 7.88 5.78 -11.91
CA HIS A 29 7.17 6.56 -10.92
C HIS A 29 5.68 6.25 -11.03
N ILE A 30 5.12 5.68 -9.97
CA ILE A 30 3.74 5.19 -9.93
C ILE A 30 2.91 6.12 -9.05
N LEU A 31 1.73 6.51 -9.55
CA LEU A 31 0.72 7.22 -8.76
C LEU A 31 -0.35 6.23 -8.33
N LEU A 32 -0.46 6.00 -7.02
CA LEU A 32 -1.58 5.26 -6.42
C LEU A 32 -2.72 6.23 -6.17
N ILE A 33 -3.93 5.87 -6.64
CA ILE A 33 -5.13 6.69 -6.52
C ILE A 33 -6.18 5.87 -5.78
N ASP A 34 -6.80 6.48 -4.77
CA ASP A 34 -7.95 5.92 -4.04
C ASP A 34 -9.00 7.02 -3.77
N ASP A 35 -10.21 6.65 -3.42
CA ASP A 35 -11.26 7.63 -3.11
C ASP A 35 -11.05 8.28 -1.73
N VAL A 36 -10.98 7.49 -0.66
CA VAL A 36 -10.91 7.95 0.72
C VAL A 36 -9.78 7.26 1.49
N LEU A 37 -8.82 8.05 1.96
CA LEU A 37 -7.80 7.59 2.90
C LEU A 37 -8.40 7.47 4.31
N THR A 38 -8.56 6.25 4.80
CA THR A 38 -8.91 5.99 6.21
C THR A 38 -7.63 5.80 7.03
N THR A 39 -7.33 4.58 7.48
CA THR A 39 -6.10 4.23 8.21
C THR A 39 -4.84 4.20 7.34
N GLY A 40 -4.98 4.33 6.03
CA GLY A 40 -3.89 4.20 5.05
C GLY A 40 -3.44 2.76 4.79
N ALA A 41 -3.96 1.76 5.51
CA ALA A 41 -3.47 0.37 5.44
C ALA A 41 -3.50 -0.25 4.02
N THR A 42 -4.53 0.06 3.23
CA THR A 42 -4.65 -0.41 1.84
C THR A 42 -3.55 0.17 0.95
N LEU A 43 -3.41 1.51 0.95
CA LEU A 43 -2.41 2.21 0.15
C LEU A 43 -0.98 1.86 0.58
N GLU A 44 -0.76 1.68 1.89
CA GLU A 44 0.51 1.24 2.46
C GLU A 44 0.87 -0.16 1.96
N ALA A 45 -0.04 -1.13 2.04
CA ALA A 45 0.22 -2.50 1.58
C ALA A 45 0.54 -2.56 0.07
N CYS A 46 -0.23 -1.84 -0.76
CA CYS A 46 0.06 -1.71 -2.19
C CYS A 46 1.43 -1.08 -2.46
N ALA A 47 1.75 0.01 -1.76
CA ALA A 47 3.03 0.71 -1.93
C ALA A 47 4.21 -0.18 -1.53
N LEU A 48 4.09 -0.91 -0.42
CA LEU A 48 5.14 -1.82 0.06
C LEU A 48 5.44 -2.93 -0.96
N GLU A 49 4.44 -3.52 -1.59
CA GLU A 49 4.67 -4.53 -2.64
C GLU A 49 5.33 -3.95 -3.89
N LEU A 50 4.92 -2.76 -4.32
CA LEU A 50 5.50 -2.09 -5.49
C LEU A 50 6.94 -1.65 -5.26
N LEU A 51 7.27 -1.19 -4.04
CA LEU A 51 8.62 -0.77 -3.64
C LEU A 51 9.64 -1.91 -3.61
N LYS A 52 9.20 -3.18 -3.67
CA LYS A 52 10.11 -4.32 -3.88
C LYS A 52 10.73 -4.34 -5.29
N SER A 53 10.18 -3.57 -6.23
CA SER A 53 10.72 -3.43 -7.59
C SER A 53 11.89 -2.44 -7.62
N LYS A 54 12.76 -2.53 -8.63
CA LYS A 54 14.01 -1.77 -8.63
C LYS A 54 13.77 -0.30 -8.94
N ASN A 55 14.30 0.60 -8.10
CA ASN A 55 14.32 2.05 -8.35
C ASN A 55 12.92 2.66 -8.60
N VAL A 56 11.90 2.17 -7.90
CA VAL A 56 10.53 2.71 -8.01
C VAL A 56 10.34 3.93 -7.13
N LYS A 57 9.59 4.90 -7.66
CA LYS A 57 9.05 6.03 -6.89
C LYS A 57 7.54 5.89 -6.79
N ILE A 58 6.97 6.27 -5.66
CA ILE A 58 5.53 6.22 -5.43
C ILE A 58 5.04 7.60 -5.02
N SER A 59 3.95 8.04 -5.63
CA SER A 59 3.11 9.13 -5.17
C SER A 59 1.72 8.59 -4.85
N ILE A 60 1.01 9.26 -3.95
CA ILE A 60 -0.34 8.89 -3.54
C ILE A 60 -1.25 10.11 -3.74
N ALA A 61 -2.43 9.88 -4.31
CA ALA A 61 -3.51 10.86 -4.41
C ALA A 61 -4.80 10.25 -3.88
N THR A 62 -5.53 10.99 -3.04
CA THR A 62 -6.85 10.61 -2.56
C THR A 62 -7.79 11.80 -2.62
N MET A 63 -9.10 11.55 -2.80
CA MET A 63 -10.09 12.63 -2.86
C MET A 63 -10.45 13.15 -1.47
N ALA A 64 -10.42 12.28 -0.45
CA ALA A 64 -10.69 12.65 0.93
C ALA A 64 -9.82 11.84 1.91
N PHE A 65 -9.70 12.33 3.14
CA PHE A 65 -9.14 11.57 4.25
C PHE A 65 -10.10 11.59 5.44
N THR A 66 -10.09 10.54 6.25
CA THR A 66 -10.87 10.43 7.50
C THR A 66 -10.03 9.76 8.57
N GLU A 67 -10.11 10.27 9.80
CA GLU A 67 -9.45 9.72 11.00
C GLU A 67 -10.36 8.75 11.77
#